data_AF-A0A067WAF0-F1
#
_entry.id   AF-A0A067WAF0-F1
#
_cell.length_a   1.000
_cell.length_b   1.000
_cell.length_c   1.000
_cell.angle_alpha   90.00
_cell.angle_beta   90.00
_cell.angle_gamma   90.00
#
_symmetry.space_group_name_H-M   'P 1'
#
loop_
_entity.id
_entity.type
_entity.pdbx_description
1 polymer ?
#
loop_
_entity_poly.entity_id
_entity_poly.type
_entity_poly.pdbx_seq_one_letter_code
_entity_poly.pdbx_strand_id
1 'polypeptide(L)'
;MQGAVSVGDFAKNITRQIVGVADGFQDSDAINIAQLKSLQDYVKQGRKLSIGGIDGKVDFSIGNRNLEITKGMDDNDDNKVKFDLAKDITLNSIKLGGNTLDTAGLIIKNGLK
;
A
#
# COMPACT_ATOMS: atom_id res chain seq x y z
N MET A 1 36.49 0.33 -31.45
CA MET A 1 35.84 -0.83 -30.79
C MET A 1 36.09 -0.70 -29.31
N GLN A 2 35.06 -0.57 -28.48
CA GLN A 2 35.20 -0.75 -27.03
C GLN A 2 35.09 -2.25 -26.74
N GLY A 3 36.14 -2.82 -26.15
CA GLY A 3 36.15 -4.20 -25.69
C GLY A 3 35.80 -4.26 -24.20
N ALA A 4 35.21 -5.37 -23.76
CA ALA A 4 34.97 -5.60 -22.34
C ALA A 4 36.28 -5.96 -21.63
N VAL A 5 36.44 -5.46 -20.40
CA VAL A 5 37.47 -5.96 -19.48
C VAL A 5 36.88 -7.13 -18.71
N SER A 6 37.48 -8.32 -18.84
CA SER A 6 37.07 -9.48 -18.06
C SER A 6 38.00 -9.70 -16.86
N VAL A 7 37.43 -9.80 -15.66
CA VAL A 7 38.15 -10.13 -14.41
C VAL A 7 38.03 -11.62 -14.03
N GLY A 8 37.45 -12.43 -14.91
CA GLY A 8 37.19 -13.85 -14.71
C GLY A 8 36.92 -14.59 -16.02
N ASP A 9 36.37 -15.79 -15.88
CA ASP A 9 35.93 -16.63 -16.99
C ASP A 9 34.56 -17.22 -16.61
N PHE A 10 33.49 -16.55 -17.08
CA PHE A 10 32.11 -16.93 -16.77
C PHE A 10 31.76 -18.32 -17.32
N ALA A 11 32.29 -18.69 -18.49
CA ALA A 11 32.05 -20.01 -19.09
C ALA A 11 32.63 -21.15 -18.22
N LYS A 12 33.61 -20.83 -17.37
CA LYS A 12 34.21 -21.76 -16.39
C LYS A 12 33.78 -21.49 -14.95
N ASN A 13 32.77 -20.65 -14.71
CA ASN A 13 32.32 -20.23 -13.37
C ASN A 13 33.42 -19.58 -12.50
N ILE A 14 34.44 -18.96 -13.11
CA ILE A 14 35.50 -18.26 -12.39
C ILE A 14 35.15 -16.78 -12.32
N THR A 15 34.92 -16.26 -11.11
CA THR A 15 34.73 -14.83 -10.85
C THR A 15 35.76 -14.32 -9.86
N ARG A 16 36.08 -13.02 -9.92
CA ARG A 16 36.91 -12.33 -8.93
C ARG A 16 36.15 -11.15 -8.37
N GLN A 17 36.33 -10.90 -7.08
CA GLN A 17 35.93 -9.64 -6.48
C GLN A 17 36.89 -8.54 -6.92
N ILE A 18 36.34 -7.36 -7.22
CA ILE A 18 37.12 -6.14 -7.36
C ILE A 18 37.00 -5.41 -6.02
N VAL A 19 38.12 -5.26 -5.31
CA VAL A 19 38.17 -4.69 -3.96
C VAL A 19 38.82 -3.30 -3.99
N GLY A 20 38.58 -2.49 -2.96
CA GLY A 20 39.13 -1.13 -2.88
C GLY A 20 38.47 -0.12 -3.83
N VAL A 21 37.26 -0.42 -4.32
CA VAL A 21 36.49 0.49 -5.17
C VAL A 21 35.87 1.59 -4.31
N ALA A 22 36.32 2.83 -4.51
CA ALA A 22 35.73 4.01 -3.88
C ALA A 22 34.28 4.24 -4.37
N ASP A 23 33.51 5.07 -3.66
CA ASP A 23 32.14 5.41 -4.06
C ASP A 23 32.13 6.12 -5.42
N GLY A 24 31.33 5.62 -6.36
CA GLY A 24 31.14 6.27 -7.66
C GLY A 24 30.36 7.58 -7.53
N PHE A 25 30.71 8.57 -8.35
CA PHE A 25 30.08 9.90 -8.37
C PHE A 25 29.48 10.24 -9.74
N GLN A 26 30.13 9.85 -10.84
CA GLN A 26 29.65 10.06 -12.20
C GLN A 26 28.86 8.83 -12.70
N ASP A 27 28.00 9.02 -13.70
CA ASP A 27 27.15 7.96 -14.27
C ASP A 27 27.94 6.76 -14.82
N SER A 28 29.23 6.96 -15.15
CA SER A 28 30.13 5.92 -15.66
C SER A 28 31.00 5.24 -14.59
N ASP A 29 30.93 5.68 -13.33
CA ASP A 29 31.73 5.09 -12.27
C ASP A 29 31.17 3.73 -11.84
N ALA A 30 32.05 2.83 -11.40
CA ALA A 30 31.63 1.58 -10.77
C ALA A 30 31.02 1.86 -9.39
N ILE A 31 29.96 1.13 -9.03
CA ILE A 31 29.38 1.16 -7.68
C ILE A 31 30.02 0.11 -6.77
N ASN A 32 30.04 0.38 -5.48
CA ASN A 32 30.46 -0.60 -4.47
C ASN A 32 29.29 -1.10 -3.61
N ILE A 33 29.58 -2.04 -2.70
CA ILE A 33 28.56 -2.65 -1.82
C ILE A 33 27.99 -1.68 -0.79
N ALA A 34 28.74 -0.65 -0.40
CA ALA A 34 28.26 0.35 0.57
C ALA A 34 27.12 1.18 -0.05
N GLN A 35 27.30 1.64 -1.29
CA GLN A 35 26.26 2.37 -2.03
C GLN A 35 25.01 1.51 -2.26
N LEU A 36 25.17 0.22 -2.59
CA LEU A 36 24.05 -0.71 -2.75
C LEU A 36 23.31 -0.96 -1.42
N LYS A 37 24.02 -1.07 -0.29
CA LYS A 37 23.40 -1.20 1.04
C LYS A 37 22.65 0.07 1.44
N SER A 38 23.20 1.26 1.18
CA SER A 38 22.51 2.53 1.41
C SER A 38 21.19 2.60 0.62
N LEU A 39 21.17 2.16 -0.64
CA LEU A 39 19.94 2.02 -1.41
C LEU A 39 18.99 1.00 -0.79
N GLN A 40 19.49 -0.16 -0.37
CA GLN A 40 18.68 -1.20 0.26
C GLN A 40 17.99 -0.68 1.52
N ASP A 41 18.68 0.08 2.35
CA ASP A 41 18.12 0.65 3.58
C ASP A 41 17.12 1.78 3.30
N TYR A 42 17.34 2.57 2.25
CA TYR A 42 16.35 3.52 1.76
C TYR A 42 15.06 2.81 1.29
N VAL A 43 15.20 1.73 0.50
CA VAL A 43 14.05 0.96 0.00
C VAL A 43 13.31 0.23 1.13
N LYS A 44 14.03 -0.33 2.11
CA LYS A 44 13.44 -1.02 3.27
C LYS A 44 12.58 -0.13 4.15
N GLN A 45 12.87 1.18 4.22
CA GLN A 45 12.03 2.11 4.98
C GLN A 45 10.59 2.11 4.45
N GLY A 46 10.41 1.84 3.15
CA GLY A 46 9.11 1.75 2.51
C GLY A 46 8.28 3.02 2.67
N ARG A 47 7.02 2.96 2.26
CA ARG A 47 6.02 4.01 2.56
C ARG A 47 5.20 3.54 3.76
N LYS A 48 5.39 4.17 4.92
CA LYS A 48 4.47 4.00 6.05
C LYS A 48 3.21 4.83 5.82
N LEU A 49 2.03 4.19 5.81
CA LEU A 49 0.75 4.88 5.83
C LEU A 49 0.02 4.48 7.12
N SER A 50 -0.22 5.45 7.99
CA SER A 50 -0.96 5.25 9.24
C SER A 50 -2.44 5.52 9.03
N ILE A 51 -3.30 4.54 9.32
CA ILE A 51 -4.76 4.72 9.38
C ILE A 51 -5.19 4.39 10.80
N GLY A 52 -5.73 5.37 11.54
CA GLY A 52 -6.16 5.17 12.93
C GLY A 52 -5.04 4.84 13.92
N GLY A 53 -3.78 5.13 13.60
CA GLY A 53 -2.61 4.88 14.48
C GLY A 53 -1.98 3.49 14.36
N ILE A 54 -2.38 2.68 13.37
CA ILE A 54 -1.78 1.38 13.09
C ILE A 54 -0.71 1.55 12.00
N ASP A 55 0.54 1.20 12.32
CA ASP A 55 1.65 1.09 11.36
C ASP A 55 1.58 -0.27 10.65
N GLY A 56 1.45 -0.31 9.31
CA GLY A 56 1.47 -1.58 8.57
C GLY A 56 1.01 -1.50 7.12
N LYS A 57 0.79 -2.70 6.55
CA LYS A 57 0.16 -2.86 5.22
C LYS A 57 -1.22 -2.22 5.24
N VAL A 58 -1.49 -1.34 4.29
CA VAL A 58 -2.81 -0.73 4.14
C VAL A 58 -3.74 -1.75 3.51
N ASP A 59 -4.67 -2.26 4.30
CA ASP A 59 -5.74 -3.12 3.82
C ASP A 59 -7.07 -2.37 3.87
N PHE A 60 -7.61 -2.08 2.69
CA PHE A 60 -8.97 -1.58 2.55
C PHE A 60 -9.92 -2.78 2.44
N SER A 61 -10.22 -3.39 3.59
CA SER A 61 -11.18 -4.49 3.73
C SER A 61 -12.46 -4.01 4.41
N ILE A 62 -13.59 -4.67 4.12
CA ILE A 62 -14.91 -4.31 4.65
C ILE A 62 -15.35 -5.38 5.64
N GLY A 63 -15.58 -4.99 6.89
CA GLY A 63 -16.00 -5.91 7.95
C GLY A 63 -17.49 -6.28 7.91
N ASN A 64 -18.32 -5.53 7.18
CA ASN A 64 -19.75 -5.79 7.00
C ASN A 64 -20.17 -5.40 5.57
N ARG A 65 -21.44 -5.58 5.21
CA ARG A 65 -21.95 -5.27 3.86
C ARG A 65 -22.60 -3.89 3.73
N ASN A 66 -22.53 -3.03 4.75
CA ASN A 66 -23.15 -1.69 4.68
C ASN A 66 -22.26 -0.66 3.98
N LEU A 67 -20.96 -0.91 3.91
CA LEU A 67 -20.01 -0.10 3.16
C LEU A 67 -19.56 -0.86 1.92
N GLU A 68 -19.35 -0.13 0.83
CA GLU A 68 -18.73 -0.65 -0.38
C GLU A 68 -17.37 0.06 -0.57
N ILE A 69 -16.34 -0.73 -0.80
CA ILE A 69 -15.00 -0.28 -1.13
C ILE A 69 -14.63 -0.93 -2.45
N THR A 70 -14.57 -0.13 -3.51
CA THR A 70 -14.17 -0.58 -4.85
C THR A 70 -12.79 -0.04 -5.16
N LYS A 71 -11.87 -0.95 -5.47
CA LYS A 71 -10.53 -0.63 -5.98
C LYS A 71 -10.64 -0.54 -7.49
N GLY A 72 -10.15 0.54 -8.10
CA GLY A 72 -10.04 0.61 -9.56
C GLY A 72 -9.18 -0.56 -10.05
N MET A 73 -9.65 -1.30 -11.04
CA MET A 73 -8.96 -2.47 -11.63
C MET A 73 -8.71 -2.34 -13.13
N ASP A 74 -9.02 -1.18 -13.73
CA ASP A 74 -8.84 -0.92 -15.16
C ASP A 74 -7.69 0.05 -15.41
N ASP A 75 -7.02 -0.13 -16.55
CA ASP A 75 -5.80 0.57 -17.00
C ASP A 75 -5.89 2.11 -17.07
N ASN A 76 -7.07 2.71 -16.87
CA ASN A 76 -7.28 4.17 -16.84
C ASN A 76 -7.63 4.73 -15.45
N ASP A 77 -7.81 3.88 -14.44
CA ASP A 77 -8.25 4.22 -13.08
C ASP A 77 -7.31 3.68 -11.98
N ASP A 78 -6.10 3.29 -12.36
CA ASP A 78 -5.07 2.83 -11.43
C ASP A 78 -4.82 3.87 -10.34
N ASN A 79 -4.94 3.43 -9.09
CA ASN A 79 -4.81 4.20 -7.83
C ASN A 79 -6.08 4.90 -7.30
N LYS A 80 -7.27 4.66 -7.85
CA LYS A 80 -8.52 5.11 -7.22
C LYS A 80 -9.08 4.08 -6.24
N VAL A 81 -9.56 4.58 -5.10
CA VAL A 81 -10.38 3.83 -4.13
C VAL A 81 -11.70 4.58 -3.99
N LYS A 82 -12.80 3.94 -4.36
CA LYS A 82 -14.14 4.49 -4.17
C LYS A 82 -14.73 3.93 -2.88
N PHE A 83 -15.26 4.83 -2.05
CA PHE A 83 -16.08 4.51 -0.90
C PHE A 83 -17.53 4.86 -1.21
N ASP A 84 -18.44 3.94 -0.92
CA ASP A 84 -19.88 4.14 -1.07
C ASP A 84 -20.65 3.42 0.05
N LEU A 85 -21.94 3.72 0.16
CA LEU A 85 -22.86 2.91 0.93
C LEU A 85 -23.43 1.80 0.05
N ALA A 86 -23.65 0.63 0.62
CA ALA A 86 -24.41 -0.40 -0.07
C ALA A 86 -25.86 0.07 -0.30
N LYS A 87 -26.47 -0.44 -1.38
CA LYS A 87 -27.88 -0.15 -1.70
C LYS A 87 -28.81 -0.52 -0.55
N ASP A 88 -28.52 -1.65 0.10
CA ASP A 88 -29.25 -2.14 1.26
C ASP A 88 -28.38 -2.02 2.51
N ILE A 89 -28.90 -1.36 3.52
CA ILE A 89 -28.21 -1.11 4.79
C ILE A 89 -28.91 -1.90 5.89
N THR A 90 -28.20 -2.87 6.48
CA THR A 90 -28.71 -3.69 7.58
C THR A 90 -28.22 -3.14 8.91
N LEU A 91 -29.14 -2.67 9.75
CA LEU A 91 -28.86 -2.09 11.06
C LEU A 91 -29.82 -2.65 12.10
N ASN A 92 -29.39 -2.67 13.36
CA ASN A 92 -30.27 -3.02 14.47
C ASN A 92 -31.19 -1.85 14.88
N SER A 93 -30.71 -0.61 14.72
CA SER A 93 -31.49 0.59 15.04
C SER A 93 -31.00 1.81 14.27
N ILE A 94 -31.91 2.76 14.05
CA ILE A 94 -31.67 4.09 13.49
C ILE A 94 -32.31 5.10 14.45
N LYS A 95 -31.53 6.10 14.87
CA LYS A 95 -32.01 7.19 15.75
C LYS A 95 -32.25 8.46 14.94
N LEU A 96 -33.47 9.00 15.03
CA LEU A 96 -33.91 10.19 14.30
C LEU A 96 -34.35 11.25 15.33
N GLY A 97 -33.36 11.84 16.01
CA GLY A 97 -33.59 12.73 17.15
C GLY A 97 -34.18 11.98 18.35
N GLY A 98 -35.43 12.30 18.71
CA GLY A 98 -36.16 11.63 19.79
C GLY A 98 -36.71 10.25 19.40
N ASN A 99 -36.90 10.00 18.11
CA ASN A 99 -37.53 8.79 17.59
C ASN A 99 -36.49 7.70 17.30
N THR A 100 -36.93 6.45 17.30
CA THR A 100 -36.09 5.29 16.98
C THR A 100 -36.82 4.38 16.02
N LEU A 101 -36.16 3.92 14.95
CA LEU A 101 -36.57 2.76 14.18
C LEU A 101 -35.64 1.62 14.57
N ASP A 102 -36.18 0.53 15.09
CA ASP A 102 -35.40 -0.65 15.47
C ASP A 102 -36.10 -1.94 15.01
N THR A 103 -35.62 -3.09 15.50
CA THR A 103 -36.18 -4.40 15.18
C THR A 103 -37.63 -4.59 15.63
N ALA A 104 -38.14 -3.76 16.55
CA ALA A 104 -39.53 -3.77 16.99
C ALA A 104 -40.42 -2.83 16.16
N GLY A 105 -39.85 -1.83 15.48
CA GLY A 105 -40.54 -0.93 14.57
C GLY A 105 -40.22 0.55 14.82
N LEU A 106 -41.12 1.44 14.40
CA LEU A 106 -40.98 2.88 14.60
C LEU A 106 -41.53 3.29 15.98
N ILE A 107 -40.65 3.82 16.82
CA ILE A 107 -40.96 4.41 18.12
C ILE A 107 -40.89 5.93 17.99
N ILE A 108 -42.04 6.60 18.16
CA ILE A 108 -42.13 8.06 18.13
C ILE A 108 -42.17 8.59 19.56
N LYS A 109 -41.18 9.42 19.92
CA LYS A 109 -41.15 10.06 21.22
C LYS A 109 -42.33 11.03 21.33
N ASN A 110 -43.18 10.81 22.32
CA ASN A 110 -44.42 11.55 22.58
C ASN A 110 -45.56 11.30 21.58
N GLY A 111 -45.50 10.21 20.78
CA GLY A 111 -46.60 9.79 19.90
C GLY A 111 -46.66 10.52 18.55
N LEU A 112 -47.64 10.10 17.72
CA LEU A 112 -47.92 10.68 16.40
C LEU A 112 -48.43 12.13 16.54
N LYS A 113 -48.04 13.00 15.61
CA LYS A 113 -48.65 14.33 15.43
C LYS A 113 -49.79 14.26 14.43
#